data_AF-A0A930WBT3-F1
#
_entry.id   AF-A0A930WBT3-F1
#
_cell.length_a   1.000
_cell.length_b   1.000
_cell.length_c   1.000
_cell.angle_alpha   90.00
_cell.angle_beta   90.00
_cell.angle_gamma   90.00
#
_symmetry.space_group_name_H-M   'P 1'
#
loop_
_entity.id
_entity.type
_entity.pdbx_description
1 polymer ?
#
loop_
_entity_poly.entity_id
_entity_poly.type
_entity_poly.pdbx_seq_one_letter_code
_entity_poly.pdbx_strand_id
1 'polypeptide(L)' 'MHHIEPIDENPMRKLDMENLIFVSAGTHKRIHDAYEKNPRAKREMQEKLMAIRRERD' A
#
# COMPACT_ATOMS: atom_id res chain seq x y z
N MET A 1 -7.64 6.93 1.33
CA MET A 1 -6.35 6.59 1.96
C MET A 1 -6.18 5.07 1.88
N HIS A 2 -4.96 4.57 1.72
CA HIS A 2 -4.64 3.15 1.69
C HIS A 2 -3.45 2.85 2.59
N HIS A 3 -3.44 1.69 3.25
CA HIS A 3 -2.30 1.19 4.02
C HIS A 3 -1.40 0.36 3.09
N ILE A 4 -0.16 0.78 2.86
CA ILE A 4 0.77 0.08 1.96
C ILE A 4 1.00 -1.35 2.49
N GLU A 5 1.27 -1.51 3.76
CA GLU A 5 1.18 -2.79 4.47
C GLU A 5 -0.20 -2.92 5.12
N PRO A 6 -1.00 -3.94 4.72
CA PRO A 6 -2.31 -4.20 5.33
C PRO A 6 -2.24 -4.40 6.85
N ILE A 7 -3.25 -3.88 7.56
CA ILE A 7 -3.30 -3.92 9.04
C ILE A 7 -3.39 -5.37 9.57
N ASP A 8 -4.06 -6.25 8.84
CA ASP A 8 -4.18 -7.68 9.14
C ASP A 8 -2.83 -8.40 9.15
N GLU A 9 -1.84 -7.90 8.40
CA GLU A 9 -0.49 -8.47 8.37
C GLU A 9 0.46 -7.82 9.38
N ASN A 10 0.29 -6.51 9.65
CA ASN A 10 1.09 -5.81 10.65
C ASN A 10 0.25 -4.79 11.43
N PRO A 11 -0.44 -5.23 12.50
CA PRO A 11 -1.31 -4.36 13.30
C PRO A 11 -0.58 -3.16 13.93
N MET A 12 0.73 -3.27 14.16
CA MET A 12 1.56 -2.20 14.73
C MET A 12 1.65 -0.98 13.81
N ARG A 13 1.43 -1.15 12.51
CA ARG A 13 1.50 -0.06 11.51
C ARG A 13 0.16 0.61 11.23
N LYS A 14 -0.87 0.32 12.03
CA LYS A 14 -2.21 0.91 11.86
C LYS A 14 -2.21 2.44 11.95
N LEU A 15 -1.35 3.01 12.79
CA LEU A 15 -1.22 4.46 12.99
C LEU A 15 0.07 5.03 12.40
N ASP A 16 0.82 4.21 11.68
CA ASP A 16 2.07 4.61 11.05
C ASP A 16 1.75 5.47 9.81
N MET A 17 2.03 6.77 9.92
CA MET A 17 1.79 7.73 8.83
C MET A 17 2.69 7.48 7.61
N GLU A 18 3.82 6.78 7.78
CA GLU A 18 4.68 6.35 6.67
C GLU A 18 4.08 5.17 5.90
N ASN A 19 3.15 4.43 6.53
CA ASN A 19 2.42 3.33 5.92
C ASN A 19 1.17 3.79 5.14
N LEU A 20 0.89 5.10 5.09
CA LEU A 20 -0.31 5.66 4.49
C LEU A 20 -0.01 6.39 3.18
N ILE A 21 -0.86 6.16 2.17
CA ILE A 21 -0.83 6.91 0.92
C ILE A 21 -2.23 7.38 0.49
N PHE A 22 -2.32 8.62 0.00
CA PHE A 22 -3.54 9.18 -0.55
C PHE A 22 -3.66 8.86 -2.04
N VAL A 23 -4.70 8.10 -2.38
CA VAL A 23 -5.00 7.64 -3.74
C VAL A 23 -6.49 7.76 -4.01
N SER A 24 -6.87 7.86 -5.28
CA SER A 24 -8.27 7.81 -5.72
C SER A 24 -8.89 6.44 -5.48
N ALA A 25 -10.22 6.35 -5.48
CA ALA A 25 -10.94 5.09 -5.33
C ALA A 25 -10.56 4.06 -6.42
N GLY A 26 -10.39 4.50 -7.67
CA GLY A 26 -9.98 3.62 -8.76
C GLY A 26 -8.58 3.05 -8.56
N THR A 27 -7.63 3.87 -8.09
CA THR A 27 -6.28 3.40 -7.74
C THR A 27 -6.31 2.48 -6.52
N HIS A 28 -7.14 2.78 -5.52
CA HIS A 28 -7.33 1.92 -4.35
C HIS A 28 -7.74 0.50 -4.76
N LYS A 29 -8.72 0.37 -5.67
CA LYS A 29 -9.13 -0.93 -6.22
C LYS A 29 -7.96 -1.64 -6.92
N ARG A 30 -7.20 -0.94 -7.76
CA ARG A 30 -6.05 -1.52 -8.47
C ARG A 30 -4.97 -2.06 -7.52
N ILE A 31 -4.79 -1.42 -6.37
CA ILE A 31 -3.85 -1.89 -5.35
C ILE A 31 -4.35 -3.22 -4.75
N HIS A 32 -5.64 -3.29 -4.37
CA HIS A 32 -6.23 -4.54 -3.87
C HIS A 32 -6.20 -5.66 -4.92
N ASP A 33 -6.54 -5.36 -6.17
CA ASP A 33 -6.46 -6.32 -7.29
C ASP A 33 -5.02 -6.89 -7.43
N ALA A 34 -3.98 -6.07 -7.19
CA ALA A 34 -2.59 -6.53 -7.21
C ALA A 34 -2.21 -7.36 -5.98
N TYR A 35 -2.74 -7.02 -4.80
CA TYR A 35 -2.46 -7.74 -3.55
C TYR A 35 -3.05 -9.14 -3.57
N GLU A 36 -4.25 -9.30 -4.13
CA GLU A 36 -4.95 -10.57 -4.23
C GLU A 36 -4.40 -11.47 -5.35
N LYS A 37 -3.65 -10.91 -6.31
CA LYS A 37 -3.16 -11.66 -7.48
C LYS A 37 -2.16 -12.76 -7.12
N ASN A 38 -1.12 -12.42 -6.35
CA ASN A 38 -0.13 -13.34 -5.76
C ASN A 38 0.87 -12.56 -4.88
N PRO A 39 1.64 -13.25 -4.01
CA PRO A 39 2.58 -12.59 -3.08
C PRO A 39 3.65 -11.73 -3.77
N ARG A 40 4.10 -12.13 -4.96
CA ARG A 40 5.09 -11.35 -5.73
C ARG A 40 4.49 -10.03 -6.22
N ALA A 41 3.31 -10.07 -6.82
CA ALA A 41 2.60 -8.88 -7.31
C ALA A 41 2.27 -7.90 -6.17
N LYS A 42 1.88 -8.44 -5.01
CA LYS A 42 1.69 -7.67 -3.79
C LYS A 42 2.96 -6.91 -3.40
N ARG A 43 4.09 -7.62 -3.29
CA ARG A 43 5.39 -7.05 -2.93
C ARG A 43 5.84 -5.97 -3.91
N GLU A 44 5.75 -6.24 -5.22
CA GLU A 44 6.11 -5.26 -6.26
C GLU A 44 5.24 -4.00 -6.19
N MET A 45 3.95 -4.14 -5.84
CA MET A 45 3.07 -2.98 -5.65
C MET A 45 3.42 -2.20 -4.38
N GLN A 46 3.70 -2.88 -3.27
CA GLN A 46 4.13 -2.24 -2.02
C GLN A 46 5.43 -1.43 -2.20
N GLU A 47 6.43 -2.02 -2.88
CA GLU A 47 7.69 -1.35 -3.18
C GLU A 47 7.48 -0.07 -4.01
N LYS A 48 6.60 -0.12 -5.03
CA LYS A 48 6.22 1.06 -5.82
C LYS A 48 5.52 2.14 -4.99
N LEU A 49 4.59 1.76 -4.13
CA LEU A 49 3.87 2.71 -3.28
C LEU A 49 4.81 3.38 -2.28
N MET A 50 5.75 2.63 -1.69
CA MET A 50 6.77 3.18 -0.80
C MET A 50 7.69 4.16 -1.53
N ALA A 51 8.10 3.86 -2.77
CA ALA A 51 8.89 4.77 -3.59
C ALA A 51 8.14 6.09 -3.87
N ILE A 52 6.88 6.00 -4.31
CA ILE A 52 6.03 7.19 -4.55
C ILE A 52 5.83 8.01 -3.28
N ARG A 53 5.69 7.36 -2.12
CA ARG A 53 5.54 8.06 -0.84
C ARG A 53 6.77 8.89 -0.51
N ARG A 54 7.98 8.29 -0.64
CA ARG A 54 9.27 8.94 -0.38
C ARG A 54 9.58 10.11 -1.32
N GLU A 55 9.12 10.04 -2.57
CA GLU A 55 9.27 11.16 -3.53
C GLU A 55 8.36 12.36 -3.20
N ARG A 56 7.39 12.19 -2.31
CA ARG A 56 6.40 13.22 -1.94
C ARG A 56 6.65 13.85 -0.58
N ASP A 57 7.65 13.38 0.16
CA ASP A 57 8.15 13.98 1.42
C ASP A 57 9.34 14.91 1.13
#